data_AF-A0A8X6SR20-F1
#
_entry.id   AF-A0A8X6SR20-F1
#
_cell.length_a   1.000
_cell.length_b   1.000
_cell.length_c   1.000
_cell.angle_alpha   90.00
_cell.angle_beta   90.00
_cell.angle_gamma   90.00
#
_symmetry.space_group_name_H-M   'P 1'
#
loop_
_entity.id
_entity.type
_entity.pdbx_description
1 polymer ?
#
loop_
_entity_poly.entity_id
_entity_poly.type
_entity_poly.pdbx_seq_one_letter_code
_entity_poly.pdbx_strand_id
1 'polypeptide(L)'
;MACERKLLESEATTGFFVLLGTKGKKETLEWCMKANLIASRYECPRCKKEMRLQERKGTVDGYEWRCRSQSKDNPHDVVRSVRKGTWFSESKLAITIILRLTRYWFGKSMNAFVVNDLKVNKNRSQVGG
;
A
#
# COMPACT_ATOMS: atom_id res chain seq x y z
N MET A 1 17.83 -14.42 -24.93
CA MET A 1 17.95 -13.01 -24.51
C MET A 1 16.67 -12.18 -24.66
N ALA A 2 16.01 -12.08 -25.82
CA ALA A 2 14.73 -11.34 -25.95
C ALA A 2 13.47 -12.14 -25.53
N CYS A 3 13.52 -13.48 -25.63
CA CYS A 3 12.40 -14.38 -25.32
C CYS A 3 12.19 -14.57 -23.81
N GLU A 4 13.27 -14.75 -23.04
CA GLU A 4 13.22 -14.84 -21.56
C GLU A 4 12.71 -13.54 -20.91
N ARG A 5 13.02 -12.38 -21.49
CA ARG A 5 12.53 -11.09 -20.99
C ARG A 5 11.01 -10.94 -21.16
N LYS A 6 10.44 -11.46 -22.26
CA LYS A 6 8.98 -11.49 -22.49
C LYS A 6 8.26 -12.49 -21.56
N LEU A 7 8.89 -13.61 -21.21
CA LEU A 7 8.33 -14.61 -20.30
C LEU A 7 8.31 -14.11 -18.84
N LEU A 8 9.40 -13.49 -18.38
CA LEU A 8 9.47 -12.83 -17.06
C LEU A 8 8.49 -11.67 -16.92
N GLU A 9 8.28 -10.89 -17.99
CA GLU A 9 7.22 -9.87 -18.06
C GLU A 9 5.83 -10.51 -17.97
N SER A 10 5.59 -11.67 -18.59
CA SER A 10 4.29 -12.37 -18.59
C SER A 10 3.90 -13.01 -17.24
N GLU A 11 4.86 -13.52 -16.48
CA GLU A 11 4.60 -14.12 -15.16
C GLU A 11 4.45 -13.05 -14.07
N ALA A 12 5.28 -12.00 -14.11
CA ALA A 12 5.18 -10.85 -13.21
C ALA A 12 3.87 -10.09 -13.42
N THR A 13 3.43 -9.95 -14.68
CA THR A 13 2.11 -9.37 -15.00
C THR A 13 0.99 -10.30 -14.51
N THR A 14 0.97 -11.59 -14.83
CA THR A 14 -0.17 -12.45 -14.44
C THR A 14 -0.37 -12.51 -12.91
N GLY A 15 0.71 -12.62 -12.13
CA GLY A 15 0.66 -12.57 -10.66
C GLY A 15 0.17 -11.22 -10.12
N PHE A 16 0.63 -10.11 -10.71
CA PHE A 16 0.16 -8.76 -10.39
C PHE A 16 -1.33 -8.56 -10.75
N PHE A 17 -1.82 -9.24 -11.79
CA PHE A 17 -3.19 -9.10 -12.29
C PHE A 17 -4.19 -9.81 -11.38
N VAL A 18 -3.85 -11.00 -10.88
CA VAL A 18 -4.65 -11.71 -9.87
C VAL A 18 -4.66 -10.94 -8.54
N LEU A 19 -3.49 -10.41 -8.14
CA LEU A 19 -3.32 -9.64 -6.90
C LEU A 19 -4.29 -8.45 -6.82
N LEU A 20 -4.36 -7.63 -7.89
CA LEU A 20 -5.15 -6.40 -7.87
C LEU A 20 -6.65 -6.63 -8.06
N GLY A 21 -7.08 -7.73 -8.66
CA GLY A 21 -8.50 -8.02 -8.93
C GLY A 21 -9.22 -8.80 -7.83
N THR A 22 -8.50 -9.66 -7.08
CA THR A 22 -9.13 -10.66 -6.20
C THR A 22 -8.64 -10.66 -4.76
N LYS A 23 -7.45 -10.10 -4.48
CA LYS A 23 -6.87 -10.18 -3.13
C LYS A 23 -7.20 -8.98 -2.26
N GLY A 24 -7.14 -9.18 -0.95
CA GLY A 24 -7.39 -8.16 0.06
C GLY A 24 -6.26 -7.12 0.17
N LYS A 25 -6.49 -6.13 1.04
CA LYS A 25 -5.52 -5.06 1.30
C LYS A 25 -4.22 -5.61 1.89
N LYS A 26 -4.30 -6.66 2.73
CA LYS A 26 -3.13 -7.28 3.37
C LYS A 26 -2.18 -7.89 2.35
N GLU A 27 -2.71 -8.72 1.47
CA GLU A 27 -1.95 -9.42 0.44
C GLU A 27 -1.33 -8.43 -0.56
N THR A 28 -2.04 -7.33 -0.84
CA THR A 28 -1.48 -6.23 -1.63
C THR A 28 -0.25 -5.62 -0.93
N LEU A 29 -0.34 -5.33 0.37
CA LEU A 29 0.78 -4.79 1.13
C LEU A 29 1.95 -5.77 1.23
N GLU A 30 1.68 -7.06 1.48
CA GLU A 30 2.71 -8.11 1.50
C GLU A 30 3.44 -8.22 0.16
N TRP A 31 2.70 -8.14 -0.95
CA TRP A 31 3.31 -8.08 -2.28
C TRP A 31 4.16 -6.82 -2.46
N CYS A 32 3.66 -5.64 -2.05
CA CYS A 32 4.43 -4.40 -2.10
C CYS A 32 5.73 -4.48 -1.30
N MET A 33 5.71 -5.16 -0.14
CA MET A 33 6.91 -5.41 0.68
C MET A 33 7.91 -6.31 -0.06
N LYS A 34 7.43 -7.41 -0.66
CA LYS A 34 8.28 -8.32 -1.45
C LYS A 34 8.88 -7.64 -2.68
N ALA A 35 8.13 -6.73 -3.30
CA ALA A 35 8.57 -5.92 -4.43
C ALA A 35 9.41 -4.69 -4.04
N ASN A 36 9.72 -4.50 -2.74
CA ASN A 36 10.44 -3.34 -2.20
C ASN A 36 9.81 -1.97 -2.51
N LEU A 37 8.49 -1.95 -2.73
CA LEU A 37 7.73 -0.70 -2.94
C LEU A 37 7.39 0.00 -1.61
N ILE A 38 7.30 -0.76 -0.52
CA ILE A 38 7.17 -0.28 0.85
C ILE A 38 8.11 -1.07 1.77
N ALA A 39 8.40 -0.52 2.95
CA ALA A 39 9.21 -1.20 3.94
C ALA A 39 8.52 -2.47 4.45
N SER A 40 9.28 -3.57 4.51
CA SER A 40 8.84 -4.87 5.05
C SER A 40 8.99 -5.00 6.56
N ARG A 41 9.76 -4.10 7.19
CA ARG A 41 9.99 -4.04 8.63
C ARG A 41 10.20 -2.61 9.10
N TYR A 42 9.88 -2.35 10.36
CA TYR A 42 10.25 -1.11 11.03
C TYR A 42 10.70 -1.38 12.45
N GLU A 43 11.72 -0.66 12.89
CA GLU A 43 12.14 -0.64 14.28
C GLU A 43 11.49 0.54 15.00
N CYS A 44 11.01 0.28 16.23
CA CYS A 44 10.45 1.32 17.06
C CYS A 44 11.56 2.30 17.49
N PRO A 45 11.41 3.62 17.25
CA PRO A 45 12.43 4.59 17.64
C PRO A 45 12.62 4.67 19.17
N ARG A 46 11.62 4.26 19.96
CA ARG A 46 11.60 4.33 21.43
C ARG A 46 12.26 3.15 22.12
N CYS A 47 12.05 1.93 21.62
CA CYS A 47 12.52 0.70 22.29
C CYS A 47 13.35 -0.21 21.39
N LYS A 48 13.58 0.18 20.13
CA LYS A 48 14.37 -0.54 19.11
C LYS A 48 13.84 -1.93 18.74
N LYS A 49 12.71 -2.36 19.30
CA LYS A 49 12.03 -3.60 18.91
C LYS A 49 11.33 -3.43 17.57
N GLU A 50 11.20 -4.53 16.85
CA GLU A 50 10.44 -4.58 15.62
C GLU A 50 8.96 -4.23 15.86
N MET A 51 8.42 -3.35 15.03
CA MET A 51 7.03 -2.94 15.06
C MET A 51 6.15 -4.03 14.42
N ARG A 52 4.92 -4.18 14.90
CA ARG A 52 3.96 -5.13 14.34
C ARG A 52 3.09 -4.44 13.29
N LEU A 53 2.88 -5.08 12.15
CA LEU A 53 1.85 -4.68 11.20
C LEU A 53 0.48 -5.11 11.74
N GLN A 54 -0.44 -4.16 11.89
CA GLN A 54 -1.75 -4.42 12.48
C GLN A 54 -2.85 -3.78 11.65
N GLU A 55 -4.04 -4.41 11.66
CA GLU A 55 -5.24 -3.83 11.05
C GLU A 55 -5.69 -2.59 11.81
N ARG A 56 -5.97 -1.53 11.06
CA ARG A 56 -6.53 -0.29 11.60
C ARG A 56 -7.65 0.22 10.72
N LYS A 57 -8.88 0.02 11.20
CA LYS A 57 -10.09 0.63 10.63
C LYS A 57 -9.92 2.16 10.57
N GLY A 58 -10.31 2.76 9.45
CA GLY A 58 -10.23 4.20 9.22
C GLY A 58 -8.96 4.67 8.50
N THR A 59 -7.91 3.84 8.40
CA THR A 59 -6.77 4.15 7.52
C THR A 59 -7.11 3.78 6.07
N VAL A 60 -6.57 4.52 5.11
CA VAL A 60 -6.85 4.31 3.68
C VAL A 60 -6.43 2.89 3.25
N ASP A 61 -5.26 2.43 3.67
CA ASP A 61 -4.74 1.08 3.37
C ASP A 61 -5.18 0.00 4.35
N GLY A 62 -5.88 0.36 5.43
CA GLY A 62 -6.39 -0.59 6.43
C GLY A 62 -5.35 -1.16 7.39
N TYR A 63 -4.07 -0.80 7.27
CA TYR A 63 -2.99 -1.29 8.12
C TYR A 63 -2.04 -0.17 8.57
N GLU A 64 -1.44 -0.35 9.74
CA GLU A 64 -0.39 0.51 10.30
C GLU A 64 0.69 -0.32 10.99
N TRP A 65 1.90 0.23 11.08
CA TRP A 65 2.95 -0.30 11.94
C TRP A 65 2.76 0.24 13.34
N ARG A 66 2.71 -0.63 14.34
CA ARG A 66 2.50 -0.24 15.73
C ARG A 66 3.44 -0.94 16.68
N CYS A 67 4.00 -0.17 17.61
CA CYS A 67 4.72 -0.68 18.77
C CYS A 67 4.06 -0.11 20.03
N ARG A 68 3.46 -0.98 20.84
CA ARG A 68 2.81 -0.62 22.09
C ARG A 68 3.50 -1.34 23.25
N SER A 69 3.92 -0.59 24.25
CA SER A 69 4.51 -1.10 25.49
C SER A 69 3.82 -0.46 26.69
N GLN A 70 3.48 -1.29 27.68
CA GLN A 70 2.98 -0.87 29.00
C GLN A 70 4.03 -1.11 30.10
N SER A 71 5.30 -1.32 29.73
CA SER A 71 6.40 -1.46 30.67
C SER A 71 6.53 -0.24 31.58
N LYS A 72 6.89 -0.46 32.86
CA LYS A 72 7.09 0.62 33.85
C LYS A 72 8.14 1.65 33.40
N ASP A 73 9.24 1.19 32.83
CA ASP A 73 10.40 2.06 32.52
C ASP A 73 10.27 2.83 31.20
N ASN A 74 9.44 2.37 30.25
CA ASN A 74 9.26 3.01 28.95
C ASN A 74 7.87 2.73 28.34
N PRO A 75 6.78 3.24 28.96
CA PRO A 75 5.45 3.13 28.38
C PRO A 75 5.36 3.96 27.10
N HIS A 76 4.89 3.35 26.01
CA HIS A 76 4.74 4.07 24.73
C HIS A 76 3.72 3.39 23.80
N ASP A 77 3.19 4.18 22.88
CA ASP A 77 2.35 3.73 21.78
C ASP A 77 2.78 4.48 20.51
N VAL A 78 3.65 3.85 19.74
CA VAL A 78 4.21 4.44 18.52
C VAL A 78 3.51 3.84 17.32
N VAL A 79 2.91 4.70 16.50
CA VAL A 79 2.24 4.34 15.25
C VAL A 79 3.01 4.93 14.07
N ARG A 80 3.09 4.17 12.97
CA ARG A 80 3.71 4.59 11.72
C ARG A 80 2.89 4.09 10.54
N SER A 81 2.67 4.96 9.55
CA SER A 81 2.01 4.59 8.30
C SER A 81 2.84 3.55 7.52
N VAL A 82 2.16 2.58 6.90
CA VAL A 82 2.77 1.64 5.96
C VAL A 82 3.44 2.32 4.76
N ARG A 83 3.06 3.57 4.46
CA ARG A 83 3.59 4.40 3.37
C ARG A 83 4.85 5.18 3.71
N LYS A 84 5.27 5.21 4.97
CA LYS A 84 6.33 6.12 5.43
C LYS A 84 7.60 5.92 4.58
N GLY A 85 8.21 7.02 4.15
CA GLY A 85 9.45 6.98 3.38
C GLY A 85 9.30 6.51 1.93
N THR A 86 8.08 6.53 1.39
CA THR A 86 7.80 6.14 -0.01
C THR A 86 6.95 7.21 -0.66
N TRP A 87 6.97 7.29 -1.99
CA TRP A 87 6.13 8.21 -2.77
C TRP A 87 4.61 7.99 -2.58
N PHE A 88 4.19 6.84 -2.03
CA PHE A 88 2.79 6.63 -1.65
C PHE A 88 2.32 7.57 -0.53
N SER A 89 3.21 8.12 0.30
CA SER A 89 2.84 8.96 1.46
C SER A 89 2.10 10.23 1.08
N GLU A 90 2.37 10.76 -0.12
CA GLU A 90 1.79 12.02 -0.60
C GLU A 90 0.42 11.84 -1.26
N SER A 91 -0.02 10.60 -1.48
CA SER A 91 -1.29 10.30 -2.13
C SER A 91 -2.41 10.03 -1.13
N LYS A 92 -3.57 10.62 -1.39
CA LYS A 92 -4.82 10.34 -0.66
C LYS A 92 -5.49 9.03 -1.10
N LEU A 93 -5.02 8.40 -2.18
CA LEU A 93 -5.56 7.15 -2.71
C LEU A 93 -4.94 5.95 -2.02
N ALA A 94 -5.70 4.86 -1.85
CA ALA A 94 -5.16 3.59 -1.34
C ALA A 94 -4.03 3.06 -2.25
N ILE A 95 -3.02 2.41 -1.68
CA ILE A 95 -1.93 1.79 -2.44
C ILE A 95 -2.51 0.86 -3.52
N THR A 96 -3.55 0.09 -3.17
CA THR A 96 -4.28 -0.77 -4.11
C THR A 96 -4.80 0.00 -5.33
N ILE A 97 -5.36 1.20 -5.13
CA ILE A 97 -5.90 2.05 -6.20
C ILE A 97 -4.76 2.66 -7.03
N ILE A 98 -3.68 3.10 -6.39
CA ILE A 98 -2.51 3.65 -7.09
C ILE A 98 -1.89 2.60 -8.01
N LEU A 99 -1.77 1.35 -7.54
CA LEU A 99 -1.27 0.25 -8.36
C LEU A 99 -2.20 -0.07 -9.54
N ARG A 100 -3.52 -0.07 -9.32
CA ARG A 100 -4.51 -0.24 -10.41
C ARG A 100 -4.44 0.89 -11.43
N LEU A 101 -4.31 2.15 -10.99
CA LEU A 101 -4.11 3.30 -11.88
C LEU A 101 -2.83 3.16 -12.70
N THR A 102 -1.72 2.80 -12.05
CA THR A 102 -0.42 2.58 -12.71
C THR A 102 -0.54 1.52 -13.80
N ARG A 103 -1.28 0.43 -13.53
CA ARG A 103 -1.59 -0.59 -14.53
C ARG A 103 -2.39 -0.03 -15.71
N TYR A 104 -3.51 0.64 -15.45
CA TYR A 104 -4.35 1.17 -16.52
C TYR A 104 -3.60 2.15 -17.41
N TRP A 105 -2.71 2.94 -16.80
CA TRP A 105 -1.84 3.86 -17.52
C TRP A 105 -0.87 3.12 -18.45
N PHE A 106 -0.22 2.06 -17.95
CA PHE A 106 0.64 1.21 -18.79
C PHE A 106 -0.12 0.52 -19.93
N GLY A 107 -1.36 0.10 -19.67
CA GLY A 107 -2.25 -0.51 -20.67
C GLY A 107 -2.92 0.47 -21.63
N LYS A 108 -2.56 1.77 -21.60
CA LYS A 108 -3.18 2.84 -22.41
C LYS A 108 -4.72 2.82 -22.37
N SER A 109 -5.29 2.50 -21.20
CA SER A 109 -6.74 2.44 -21.02
C SER A 109 -7.36 3.85 -21.08
N MET A 110 -8.59 3.94 -21.60
CA MET A 110 -9.29 5.22 -21.71
C MET A 110 -9.62 5.79 -20.31
N ASN A 111 -9.25 7.05 -20.06
CA ASN A 111 -9.41 7.70 -18.75
C ASN A 111 -10.84 7.61 -18.19
N ALA A 112 -11.86 7.74 -19.05
CA ALA A 112 -13.26 7.65 -18.64
C ALA A 112 -13.61 6.29 -18.04
N PHE A 113 -13.09 5.21 -18.61
CA PHE A 113 -13.27 3.85 -18.09
C PHE A 113 -12.58 3.70 -16.72
N VAL A 114 -11.35 4.17 -16.60
CA VAL A 114 -10.54 4.09 -15.37
C VAL A 114 -11.20 4.84 -14.21
N VAL A 115 -11.72 6.03 -14.46
CA VAL A 115 -12.41 6.84 -13.44
C VAL A 115 -13.66 6.14 -12.94
N ASN A 116 -14.44 5.54 -13.84
CA ASN A 116 -15.68 4.82 -13.51
C ASN A 116 -15.38 3.54 -12.72
N ASP A 117 -14.43 2.72 -13.18
CA ASP A 117 -14.07 1.45 -12.55
C ASP A 117 -13.49 1.64 -11.14
N LEU A 118 -12.55 2.58 -10.98
CA LEU A 118 -11.86 2.80 -9.71
C LEU A 118 -12.57 3.77 -8.77
N LYS A 119 -13.64 4.44 -9.23
CA LYS A 119 -14.40 5.44 -8.45
C LYS A 119 -13.52 6.53 -7.83
N VAL A 120 -12.48 6.96 -8.55
CA VAL A 120 -11.45 7.89 -8.07
C VAL A 120 -11.90 9.36 -8.01
N ASN A 121 -13.07 9.69 -8.54
CA ASN A 121 -13.62 11.05 -8.52
C ASN A 121 -14.54 11.30 -7.32
N LYS A 122 -13.96 11.32 -6.11
CA LYS A 122 -14.67 11.78 -4.90
C LYS A 122 -13.93 12.97 -4.33
N ASN A 123 -14.35 14.18 -4.72
CA ASN A 123 -14.02 15.38 -3.97
C ASN A 123 -14.62 15.24 -2.57
N ARG A 124 -13.82 14.81 -1.58
CA ARG A 124 -14.02 15.25 -0.20
C ARG A 124 -13.38 16.62 -0.07
N SER A 125 -14.06 17.62 -0.59
CA SER A 125 -13.85 19.00 -0.13
C SER A 125 -14.21 19.02 1.36
N GLN A 126 -13.27 19.49 2.17
CA GLN A 126 -13.42 19.78 3.61
C GLN A 126 -14.45 20.92 3.78
N VAL A 127 -15.13 21.15 4.91
CA VAL A 127 -14.66 21.89 6.11
C VAL A 127 -15.87 22.11 7.04
N GLY A 128 -15.68 22.14 8.36
CA GLY A 128 -16.33 23.15 9.22
C GLY A 128 -17.03 22.67 10.49
N GLY A 129 -16.61 23.24 11.64
CA GLY A 129 -17.39 23.32 12.89
C GLY A 129 -16.87 22.48 14.03
#